data_AF-A0A165PKL4-F1
#
_entry.id   AF-A0A165PKL4-F1
#
_cell.length_a   1.000
_cell.length_b   1.000
_cell.length_c   1.000
_cell.angle_alpha   90.00
_cell.angle_beta   90.00
_cell.angle_gamma   90.00
#
_symmetry.space_group_name_H-M   'P 1'
#
loop_
_entity.id
_entity.type
_entity.pdbx_description
1 polymer ?
#
loop_
_entity_poly.entity_id
_entity_poly.type
_entity_poly.pdbx_seq_one_letter_code
_entity_poly.pdbx_strand_id
1 'polypeptide(L)'
;MPKPSAANLARFDKRFRTKDAVMKARNGPSLLEARFMFDIKALRNRISAYNSTIARDHMRVEDRHHALAAGCYVDFEPDLNYMHDTNFLWRIYDNAIHDHHFSRHEQDRINPGSVAQNIANGVIYKRRETLGERRGNFLRSCGYPMRVVKLVEDPECVSDDEVDYDENGHKFYDVKDKKYRSARVTSFIKWIDKCILLELAAKGQKQRGREARLRIRSKTPAVAAITTLPPPGVPLDYFDVIAFNAFPPSIRAQYAVKPLIALPESDQLAIQSPAKWKAYSDEEFMLKHGDAILKSYRFPSLDELGNAAVNAKGKSKKVPIQLSEDEEDRDEWLEAYEAAEERNKEHHRKKGKGKGKRRADSEDSDDDMHVD
;
A
#
# COMPACT_ATOMS: atom_id res chain seq x y z
N MET A 1 1.42 46.35 -9.96
CA MET A 1 1.59 44.93 -9.60
C MET A 1 1.96 44.16 -10.86
N PRO A 2 3.07 43.40 -10.88
CA PRO A 2 3.39 42.57 -12.04
C PRO A 2 2.38 41.43 -12.13
N LYS A 3 1.87 41.17 -13.34
CA LYS A 3 0.95 40.05 -13.60
C LYS A 3 1.73 38.73 -13.46
N PRO A 4 1.14 37.68 -12.89
CA PRO A 4 1.79 36.37 -12.80
C PRO A 4 2.14 35.86 -14.20
N SER A 5 3.26 35.14 -14.32
CA SER A 5 3.62 34.50 -15.58
C SER A 5 2.55 33.47 -15.97
N ALA A 6 2.33 33.30 -17.27
CA ALA A 6 1.36 32.34 -17.79
C ALA A 6 1.64 30.90 -17.31
N ALA A 7 2.92 30.57 -17.05
CA ALA A 7 3.34 29.29 -16.50
C ALA A 7 2.88 29.09 -15.03
N ASN A 8 2.89 30.15 -14.22
CA ASN A 8 2.45 30.09 -12.83
C ASN A 8 0.92 30.01 -12.75
N LEU A 9 0.19 30.72 -13.61
CA LEU A 9 -1.26 30.58 -13.76
C LEU A 9 -1.67 29.18 -14.22
N ALA A 10 -0.96 28.60 -15.19
CA ALA A 10 -1.24 27.24 -15.67
C ALA A 10 -0.96 26.15 -14.61
N ARG A 11 0.07 26.32 -13.77
CA ARG A 11 0.34 25.42 -12.63
C ARG A 11 -0.69 25.59 -11.50
N PHE A 12 -1.18 26.80 -11.31
CA PHE A 12 -2.22 27.12 -10.32
C PHE A 12 -3.58 26.54 -10.72
N ASP A 13 -4.00 26.72 -11.98
CA ASP A 13 -5.25 26.17 -12.52
C ASP A 13 -5.27 24.63 -12.53
N LYS A 14 -4.09 23.99 -12.66
CA LYS A 14 -3.98 22.52 -12.60
C LYS A 14 -4.20 21.94 -11.19
N ARG A 15 -4.08 22.76 -10.14
CA ARG A 15 -4.24 22.35 -8.73
C ARG A 15 -5.65 22.54 -8.18
N PHE A 16 -6.46 23.40 -8.80
CA PHE A 16 -7.85 23.64 -8.40
C PHE A 16 -8.79 23.04 -9.44
N ARG A 17 -9.45 21.93 -9.10
CA ARG A 17 -10.19 21.06 -10.04
C ARG A 17 -11.35 21.75 -10.78
N THR A 18 -11.80 22.96 -10.38
CA THR A 18 -12.86 23.71 -11.08
C THR A 18 -12.58 25.22 -11.14
N LYS A 19 -13.05 25.86 -12.23
CA LYS A 19 -12.94 27.32 -12.46
C LYS A 19 -13.59 28.13 -11.32
N ASP A 20 -14.61 27.57 -10.68
CA ASP A 20 -15.28 28.16 -9.51
C ASP A 20 -14.41 28.14 -8.25
N ALA A 21 -13.62 27.09 -8.00
CA ALA A 21 -12.69 27.06 -6.87
C ALA A 21 -11.60 28.14 -6.99
N VAL A 22 -11.12 28.39 -8.21
CA VAL A 22 -10.17 29.48 -8.51
C VAL A 22 -10.81 30.85 -8.31
N MET A 23 -12.05 31.05 -8.75
CA MET A 23 -12.78 32.31 -8.59
C MET A 23 -13.18 32.58 -7.14
N LYS A 24 -13.52 31.55 -6.36
CA LYS A 24 -13.84 31.63 -4.93
C LYS A 24 -12.58 31.94 -4.10
N ALA A 25 -11.43 31.40 -4.49
CA ALA A 25 -10.15 31.73 -3.88
C ALA A 25 -9.69 33.18 -4.18
N ARG A 26 -10.03 33.71 -5.37
CA ARG A 26 -9.68 35.06 -5.83
C ARG A 26 -10.57 36.17 -5.25
N ASN A 27 -11.89 35.95 -5.21
CA ASN A 27 -12.84 37.01 -4.85
C ASN A 27 -13.19 37.04 -3.36
N GLY A 28 -12.72 36.05 -2.59
CA GLY A 28 -13.06 35.88 -1.18
C GLY A 28 -14.51 35.39 -0.97
N PRO A 29 -14.85 34.96 0.25
CA PRO A 29 -16.20 34.52 0.58
C PRO A 29 -17.20 35.69 0.48
N SER A 30 -18.43 35.37 0.09
CA SER A 30 -19.55 36.34 0.11
C SER A 30 -19.75 36.92 1.52
N LEU A 31 -20.39 38.10 1.65
CA LEU A 31 -20.65 38.72 2.96
C LEU A 31 -21.40 37.79 3.95
N LEU A 32 -22.25 36.89 3.44
CA LEU A 32 -22.95 35.90 4.23
C LEU A 32 -22.01 34.77 4.70
N GLU A 33 -21.14 34.28 3.82
CA GLU A 33 -20.08 33.32 4.17
C GLU A 33 -19.02 33.95 5.10
N ALA A 34 -18.68 35.22 4.93
CA ALA A 34 -17.76 35.94 5.81
C ALA A 34 -18.33 36.09 7.22
N ARG A 35 -19.65 36.31 7.34
CA ARG A 35 -20.36 36.38 8.63
C ARG A 35 -20.47 35.01 9.30
N PHE A 36 -20.76 33.98 8.51
CA PHE A 36 -20.75 32.59 8.98
C PHE A 36 -19.34 32.15 9.43
N MET A 37 -18.30 32.54 8.69
CA MET A 37 -16.90 32.33 9.06
C MET A 37 -16.49 33.14 10.28
N PHE A 38 -17.07 34.34 10.49
CA PHE A 38 -16.83 35.14 11.69
C PHE A 38 -17.45 34.51 12.94
N ASP A 39 -18.67 33.96 12.81
CA ASP A 39 -19.35 33.24 13.89
C ASP A 39 -18.66 31.91 14.20
N ILE A 40 -18.18 31.19 13.17
CA ILE A 40 -17.31 30.02 13.33
C ILE A 40 -15.99 30.42 14.00
N LYS A 41 -15.36 31.53 13.61
CA LYS A 41 -14.11 32.03 14.21
C LYS A 41 -14.31 32.48 15.67
N ALA A 42 -15.46 33.06 16.00
CA ALA A 42 -15.83 33.39 17.37
C ALA A 42 -16.10 32.14 18.23
N LEU A 43 -16.66 31.08 17.63
CA LEU A 43 -16.81 29.77 18.26
C LEU A 43 -15.44 29.05 18.42
N ARG A 44 -14.57 29.18 17.42
CA ARG A 44 -13.17 28.68 17.37
C ARG A 44 -12.31 29.36 18.42
N ASN A 45 -12.47 30.67 18.67
CA ASN A 45 -11.78 31.40 19.73
C ASN A 45 -12.26 31.00 21.13
N ARG A 46 -13.54 30.66 21.30
CA ARG A 46 -14.08 30.12 22.56
C ARG A 46 -13.61 28.69 22.84
N ILE A 47 -13.47 27.87 21.80
CA ILE A 47 -12.91 26.50 21.89
C ILE A 47 -11.38 26.51 22.03
N SER A 48 -10.70 27.50 21.44
CA SER A 48 -9.23 27.68 21.52
C SER A 48 -8.74 28.06 22.92
N ALA A 49 -9.59 28.65 23.76
CA ALA A 49 -9.27 28.85 25.18
C ALA A 49 -9.18 27.52 25.96
N TYR A 50 -9.66 26.41 25.39
CA TYR A 50 -9.69 25.08 26.01
C TYR A 50 -8.65 24.09 25.44
N ASN A 51 -8.17 24.26 24.19
CA ASN A 51 -7.27 23.29 23.54
C ASN A 51 -5.85 23.84 23.32
N SER A 52 -4.93 23.47 24.22
CA SER A 52 -3.48 23.74 24.19
C SER A 52 -2.71 23.29 22.93
N THR A 53 -3.36 22.61 21.99
CA THR A 53 -2.80 22.18 20.70
C THR A 53 -2.84 23.28 19.63
N ILE A 54 -3.90 24.10 19.57
CA ILE A 54 -4.03 25.16 18.56
C ILE A 54 -3.06 26.32 18.84
N ALA A 55 -2.86 26.67 20.12
CA ALA A 55 -1.82 27.63 20.53
C ALA A 55 -0.39 27.12 20.21
N ARG A 56 -0.15 25.81 20.33
CA ARG A 56 1.11 25.19 19.84
C ARG A 56 1.24 25.24 18.31
N ASP A 57 0.13 25.19 17.59
CA ASP A 57 0.12 25.25 16.13
C ASP A 57 0.29 26.68 15.58
N HIS A 58 -0.13 27.71 16.31
CA HIS A 58 0.23 29.11 16.01
C HIS A 58 1.75 29.33 16.09
N MET A 59 2.40 28.82 17.14
CA MET A 59 3.87 28.81 17.24
C MET A 59 4.51 28.05 16.07
N ARG A 60 3.88 26.98 15.55
CA ARG A 60 4.41 26.22 14.40
C ARG A 60 4.42 26.99 13.08
N VAL A 61 3.52 27.94 12.84
CA VAL A 61 3.55 28.76 11.61
C VAL A 61 4.69 29.77 11.67
N GLU A 62 4.94 30.33 12.84
CA GLU A 62 6.08 31.23 13.12
C GLU A 62 7.41 30.46 13.14
N ASP A 63 7.46 29.26 13.73
CA ASP A 63 8.62 28.38 13.69
C ASP A 63 8.93 27.89 12.28
N ARG A 64 7.90 27.70 11.43
CA ARG A 64 8.08 27.34 10.02
C ARG A 64 8.64 28.51 9.20
N HIS A 65 8.25 29.73 9.54
CA HIS A 65 8.86 30.95 8.99
C HIS A 65 10.36 31.01 9.31
N HIS A 66 10.71 30.82 10.60
CA HIS A 66 12.10 30.76 11.04
C HIS A 66 12.88 29.59 10.42
N ALA A 67 12.27 28.42 10.29
CA ALA A 67 12.90 27.23 9.70
C ALA A 67 13.15 27.40 8.19
N LEU A 68 12.19 27.97 7.45
CA LEU A 68 12.37 28.30 6.02
C LEU A 68 13.43 29.38 5.83
N ALA A 69 13.45 30.42 6.69
CA ALA A 69 14.48 31.45 6.68
C ALA A 69 15.88 30.89 7.03
N ALA A 70 15.94 29.85 7.86
CA ALA A 70 17.17 29.13 8.22
C ALA A 70 17.61 28.08 7.16
N GLY A 71 16.90 27.97 6.03
CA GLY A 71 17.23 27.00 4.98
C GLY A 71 16.85 25.55 5.32
N CYS A 72 16.02 25.33 6.33
CA CYS A 72 15.35 24.04 6.49
C CYS A 72 14.30 23.89 5.38
N TYR A 73 14.09 22.66 4.90
CA TYR A 73 13.13 22.33 3.82
C TYR A 73 13.52 22.76 2.40
N VAL A 74 14.80 23.08 2.13
CA VAL A 74 15.30 23.37 0.77
C VAL A 74 14.97 22.25 -0.22
N ASP A 75 14.98 20.99 0.23
CA ASP A 75 14.62 19.82 -0.58
C ASP A 75 13.16 19.81 -1.08
N PHE A 76 12.29 20.62 -0.48
CA PHE A 76 10.89 20.77 -0.92
C PHE A 76 10.71 21.91 -1.92
N GLU A 77 11.79 22.60 -2.31
CA GLU A 77 11.79 23.75 -3.21
C GLU A 77 10.67 24.77 -2.89
N PRO A 78 10.56 25.24 -1.63
CA PRO A 78 9.50 26.16 -1.25
C PRO A 78 9.66 27.50 -1.99
N ASP A 79 8.56 28.04 -2.51
CA ASP A 79 8.57 29.37 -3.11
C ASP A 79 8.70 30.43 -2.00
N LEU A 80 9.95 30.86 -1.77
CA LEU A 80 10.33 31.79 -0.70
C LEU A 80 9.66 33.17 -0.85
N ASN A 81 9.12 33.51 -2.03
CA ASN A 81 8.41 34.77 -2.24
C ASN A 81 7.16 34.90 -1.36
N TYR A 82 6.56 33.77 -0.99
CA TYR A 82 5.37 33.73 -0.12
C TYR A 82 5.70 33.47 1.34
N MET A 83 6.99 33.36 1.70
CA MET A 83 7.40 33.10 3.08
C MET A 83 6.91 34.19 4.03
N HIS A 84 6.94 35.46 3.62
CA HIS A 84 6.47 36.58 4.44
C HIS A 84 4.96 36.86 4.31
N ASP A 85 4.26 36.18 3.40
CA ASP A 85 2.82 36.31 3.25
C ASP A 85 2.11 35.41 4.28
N THR A 86 2.00 35.93 5.50
CA THR A 86 1.29 35.26 6.59
C THR A 86 -0.14 34.92 6.20
N ASN A 87 -0.87 35.77 5.47
CA ASN A 87 -2.24 35.43 5.06
C ASN A 87 -2.28 34.20 4.14
N PHE A 88 -1.33 34.07 3.22
CA PHE A 88 -1.21 32.88 2.38
C PHE A 88 -0.86 31.63 3.19
N LEU A 89 0.12 31.72 4.09
CA LEU A 89 0.50 30.61 4.98
C LEU A 89 -0.67 30.14 5.86
N TRP A 90 -1.49 31.08 6.36
CA TRP A 90 -2.69 30.78 7.13
C TRP A 90 -3.75 30.07 6.28
N ARG A 91 -3.97 30.49 5.03
CA ARG A 91 -4.89 29.81 4.12
C ARG A 91 -4.44 28.39 3.79
N ILE A 92 -3.15 28.16 3.62
CA ILE A 92 -2.60 26.81 3.47
C ILE A 92 -2.83 25.98 4.73
N TYR A 93 -2.56 26.57 5.91
CA TYR A 93 -2.78 25.89 7.18
C TYR A 93 -4.25 25.51 7.37
N ASP A 94 -5.18 26.46 7.16
CA ASP A 94 -6.62 26.21 7.31
C ASP A 94 -7.09 25.11 6.34
N ASN A 95 -6.75 25.19 5.05
CA ASN A 95 -7.23 24.22 4.07
C ASN A 95 -6.56 22.84 4.16
N ALA A 96 -5.29 22.75 4.55
CA ALA A 96 -4.55 21.48 4.51
C ALA A 96 -4.46 20.81 5.88
N ILE A 97 -4.13 21.58 6.92
CA ILE A 97 -3.85 21.05 8.26
C ILE A 97 -5.13 21.05 9.08
N HIS A 98 -5.85 22.17 9.12
CA HIS A 98 -7.07 22.24 9.90
C HIS A 98 -8.16 21.34 9.32
N ASP A 99 -8.39 21.33 8.01
CA ASP A 99 -9.39 20.43 7.41
C ASP A 99 -9.05 18.95 7.69
N HIS A 100 -7.77 18.55 7.64
CA HIS A 100 -7.35 17.20 8.01
C HIS A 100 -7.68 16.86 9.47
N HIS A 101 -7.35 17.76 10.41
CA HIS A 101 -7.64 17.55 11.83
C HIS A 101 -9.14 17.62 12.14
N PHE A 102 -9.87 18.49 11.45
CA PHE A 102 -11.32 18.62 11.57
C PHE A 102 -12.02 17.36 11.07
N SER A 103 -11.66 16.83 9.91
CA SER A 103 -12.21 15.56 9.39
C SER A 103 -11.94 14.39 10.33
N ARG A 104 -10.73 14.31 10.91
CA ARG A 104 -10.42 13.31 11.94
C ARG A 104 -11.27 13.48 13.19
N HIS A 105 -11.39 14.70 13.70
CA HIS A 105 -12.24 14.98 14.85
C HIS A 105 -13.70 14.61 14.57
N GLU A 106 -14.21 14.94 13.40
CA GLU A 106 -15.59 14.62 13.02
C GLU A 106 -15.80 13.10 12.90
N GLN A 107 -14.84 12.39 12.31
CA GLN A 107 -14.84 10.92 12.26
C GLN A 107 -14.85 10.31 13.67
N ASP A 108 -14.03 10.83 14.58
CA ASP A 108 -13.97 10.36 15.98
C ASP A 108 -15.23 10.77 16.78
N ARG A 109 -15.83 11.92 16.45
CA ARG A 109 -17.09 12.38 17.06
C ARG A 109 -18.25 11.46 16.69
N ILE A 110 -18.31 11.01 15.42
CA ILE A 110 -19.32 10.07 14.93
C ILE A 110 -19.06 8.66 15.48
N ASN A 111 -17.80 8.20 15.40
CA ASN A 111 -17.36 6.88 15.85
C ASN A 111 -16.16 7.03 16.81
N PRO A 112 -16.42 7.14 18.13
CA PRO A 112 -15.38 7.32 19.13
C PRO A 112 -14.29 6.25 19.06
N GLY A 113 -13.03 6.67 18.97
CA GLY A 113 -11.86 5.80 18.89
C GLY A 113 -11.50 5.34 17.48
N SER A 114 -12.26 5.72 16.45
CA SER A 114 -11.99 5.33 15.06
C SER A 114 -10.66 5.87 14.54
N VAL A 115 -10.26 7.08 14.93
CA VAL A 115 -8.97 7.66 14.52
C VAL A 115 -7.81 6.90 15.14
N ALA A 116 -7.90 6.58 16.43
CA ALA A 116 -6.89 5.79 17.13
C ALA A 116 -6.77 4.38 16.51
N GLN A 117 -7.91 3.74 16.21
CA GLN A 117 -7.93 2.43 15.54
C GLN A 117 -7.33 2.48 14.14
N ASN A 118 -7.63 3.52 13.35
CA ASN A 118 -7.06 3.69 12.01
C ASN A 118 -5.55 3.88 12.04
N ILE A 119 -5.04 4.65 13.01
CA ILE A 119 -3.60 4.80 13.23
C ILE A 119 -2.96 3.43 13.58
N ALA A 120 -3.58 2.67 14.49
CA ALA A 120 -3.10 1.34 14.85
C ALA A 120 -3.12 0.37 13.65
N ASN A 121 -4.21 0.37 12.87
CA ASN A 121 -4.34 -0.43 11.65
C ASN A 121 -3.30 -0.04 10.58
N GLY A 122 -2.99 1.25 10.43
CA GLY A 122 -1.98 1.74 9.48
C GLY A 122 -0.58 1.20 9.78
N VAL A 123 -0.21 1.11 11.06
CA VAL A 123 1.06 0.49 11.48
C VAL A 123 1.10 -1.00 11.11
N ILE A 124 -0.01 -1.71 11.32
CA ILE A 124 -0.17 -3.13 10.95
C ILE A 124 -0.02 -3.30 9.44
N TYR A 125 -0.74 -2.50 8.64
CA TYR A 125 -0.67 -2.56 7.18
C TYR A 125 0.75 -2.33 6.66
N LYS A 126 1.47 -1.32 7.18
CA LYS A 126 2.85 -1.06 6.74
C LYS A 126 3.78 -2.23 7.04
N ARG A 127 3.60 -2.93 8.17
CA ARG A 127 4.37 -4.14 8.51
C ARG A 127 4.06 -5.29 7.55
N ARG A 128 2.78 -5.52 7.27
CA ARG A 128 2.34 -6.53 6.30
C ARG A 128 2.87 -6.28 4.90
N GLU A 129 2.79 -5.03 4.43
CA GLU A 129 3.34 -4.59 3.14
C GLU A 129 4.85 -4.86 3.08
N THR A 130 5.62 -4.40 4.07
CA THR A 130 7.07 -4.63 4.11
C THR A 130 7.42 -6.12 4.11
N LEU A 131 6.65 -6.94 4.83
CA LEU A 131 6.83 -8.39 4.86
C LEU A 131 6.45 -9.04 3.51
N GLY A 132 5.34 -8.62 2.92
CA GLY A 132 4.88 -9.08 1.63
C GLY A 132 5.89 -8.78 0.53
N GLU A 133 6.37 -7.53 0.46
CA GLU A 133 7.43 -7.12 -0.45
C GLU A 133 8.70 -7.95 -0.26
N ARG A 134 9.12 -8.21 0.98
CA ARG A 134 10.30 -9.02 1.26
C ARG A 134 10.16 -10.44 0.73
N ARG A 135 9.00 -11.08 0.95
CA ARG A 135 8.69 -12.43 0.46
C ARG A 135 8.57 -12.44 -1.07
N GLY A 136 7.87 -11.47 -1.64
CA GLY A 136 7.72 -11.31 -3.09
C GLY A 136 9.06 -11.11 -3.79
N ASN A 137 9.92 -10.26 -3.25
CA ASN A 137 11.28 -10.03 -3.77
C ASN A 137 12.15 -11.29 -3.71
N PHE A 138 12.07 -12.06 -2.63
CA PHE A 138 12.75 -13.37 -2.53
C PHE A 138 12.24 -14.36 -3.58
N LEU A 139 10.92 -14.46 -3.76
CA LEU A 139 10.35 -15.34 -4.77
C LEU A 139 10.76 -14.92 -6.19
N ARG A 140 10.73 -13.61 -6.48
CA ARG A 140 11.21 -13.05 -7.76
C ARG A 140 12.69 -13.31 -7.99
N SER A 141 13.56 -13.12 -7.00
CA SER A 141 15.00 -13.38 -7.13
C SER A 141 15.28 -14.86 -7.36
N CYS A 142 14.44 -15.73 -6.81
CA CYS A 142 14.48 -17.15 -7.09
C CYS A 142 13.92 -17.49 -8.49
N GLY A 143 13.19 -16.61 -9.17
CA GLY A 143 12.56 -16.85 -10.47
C GLY A 143 11.20 -17.54 -10.40
N TYR A 144 10.45 -17.35 -9.31
CA TYR A 144 9.07 -17.85 -9.22
C TYR A 144 8.13 -17.03 -10.12
N PRO A 145 7.11 -17.66 -10.71
CA PRO A 145 6.15 -16.97 -11.57
C PRO A 145 5.25 -16.04 -10.75
N MET A 146 4.71 -15.01 -11.41
CA MET A 146 3.90 -13.98 -10.74
C MET A 146 2.66 -14.55 -10.05
N ARG A 147 2.07 -15.65 -10.54
CA ARG A 147 0.99 -16.34 -9.83
C ARG A 147 1.38 -16.69 -8.40
N VAL A 148 2.59 -17.18 -8.15
CA VAL A 148 3.06 -17.53 -6.80
C VAL A 148 3.39 -16.29 -5.97
N VAL A 149 3.94 -15.25 -6.61
CA VAL A 149 4.27 -13.99 -5.94
C VAL A 149 3.01 -13.31 -5.39
N LYS A 150 1.93 -13.30 -6.18
CA LYS A 150 0.63 -12.72 -5.78
C LYS A 150 0.01 -13.37 -4.53
N LEU A 151 0.38 -14.60 -4.18
CA LEU A 151 -0.09 -15.24 -2.94
C LEU A 151 0.47 -14.58 -1.66
N VAL A 152 1.59 -13.87 -1.75
CA VAL A 152 2.35 -13.42 -0.57
C VAL A 152 2.73 -11.96 -0.59
N GLU A 153 2.63 -11.28 -1.73
CA GLU A 153 3.06 -9.88 -1.87
C GLU A 153 2.05 -8.90 -1.29
N ASP A 154 0.76 -9.17 -1.48
CA ASP A 154 -0.30 -8.25 -1.08
C ASP A 154 -0.43 -8.17 0.46
N PRO A 155 -0.56 -6.96 1.06
CA PRO A 155 -0.73 -6.81 2.51
C PRO A 155 -1.95 -7.56 3.06
N GLU A 156 -3.01 -7.72 2.27
CA GLU A 156 -4.21 -8.46 2.65
C GLU A 156 -4.02 -9.98 2.55
N CYS A 157 -3.07 -10.43 1.73
CA CYS A 157 -2.62 -11.83 1.69
C CYS A 157 -1.67 -12.19 2.83
N VAL A 158 -1.12 -11.23 3.56
CA VAL A 158 -0.10 -11.45 4.59
C VAL A 158 -0.72 -11.36 5.98
N SER A 159 -0.38 -12.32 6.84
CA SER A 159 -0.66 -12.21 8.28
C SER A 159 0.41 -11.34 8.92
N ASP A 160 0.03 -10.64 9.98
CA ASP A 160 0.89 -9.62 10.57
C ASP A 160 2.15 -10.21 11.26
N ASP A 161 3.18 -9.37 11.38
CA ASP A 161 4.42 -9.57 12.13
C ASP A 161 4.23 -9.02 13.55
N GLU A 162 3.19 -9.51 14.24
CA GLU A 162 2.82 -8.99 15.56
C GLU A 162 3.81 -9.46 16.61
N VAL A 163 4.25 -8.47 17.39
CA VAL A 163 5.06 -8.69 18.56
C VAL A 163 4.15 -9.27 19.62
N ASP A 164 4.52 -10.45 20.10
CA ASP A 164 3.94 -11.04 21.29
C ASP A 164 5.04 -11.27 22.33
N TYR A 165 4.64 -11.54 23.56
CA TYR A 165 5.54 -11.73 24.69
C TYR A 165 5.25 -13.08 25.31
N ASP A 166 6.29 -13.88 25.54
CA ASP A 166 6.13 -15.13 26.28
C ASP A 166 5.83 -14.85 27.76
N GLU A 167 5.53 -15.89 28.53
CA GLU A 167 5.28 -15.79 29.98
C GLU A 167 6.47 -15.19 30.75
N ASN A 168 7.68 -15.20 30.16
CA ASN A 168 8.91 -14.64 30.71
C ASN A 168 9.19 -13.21 30.21
N GLY A 169 8.29 -12.61 29.41
CA GLY A 169 8.45 -11.29 28.82
C GLY A 169 9.41 -11.24 27.62
N HIS A 170 9.85 -12.37 27.07
CA HIS A 170 10.64 -12.40 25.85
C HIS A 170 9.76 -12.10 24.64
N LYS A 171 10.25 -11.16 23.85
CA LYS A 171 9.63 -10.74 22.60
C LYS A 171 9.75 -11.84 21.54
N PHE A 172 8.62 -12.34 21.04
CA PHE A 172 8.58 -13.18 19.84
C PHE A 172 7.63 -12.60 18.79
N TYR A 173 7.70 -13.14 17.57
CA TYR A 173 6.83 -12.72 16.47
C TYR A 173 5.92 -13.89 16.10
N ASP A 174 4.60 -13.73 16.29
CA ASP A 174 3.63 -14.78 16.00
C ASP A 174 3.11 -14.70 14.57
N VAL A 175 3.02 -15.84 13.90
CA VAL A 175 2.29 -15.94 12.62
C VAL A 175 0.82 -16.14 12.94
N LYS A 176 0.11 -15.02 13.07
CA LYS A 176 -1.35 -15.03 13.29
C LYS A 176 -2.09 -15.71 12.14
N ASP A 177 -3.19 -16.36 12.48
CA ASP A 177 -4.05 -17.00 11.50
C ASP A 177 -4.89 -15.96 10.76
N LYS A 178 -4.81 -15.98 9.43
CA LYS A 178 -5.67 -15.17 8.56
C LYS A 178 -6.90 -15.98 8.21
N LYS A 179 -8.05 -15.36 8.44
CA LYS A 179 -9.36 -15.94 8.15
C LYS A 179 -9.41 -16.41 6.71
N TYR A 180 -9.92 -17.62 6.51
CA TYR A 180 -10.14 -18.27 5.21
C TYR A 180 -8.88 -18.68 4.44
N ARG A 181 -7.66 -18.40 4.93
CA ARG A 181 -6.43 -18.85 4.26
C ARG A 181 -6.30 -20.38 4.35
N SER A 182 -5.95 -21.02 3.24
CA SER A 182 -5.70 -22.45 3.19
C SER A 182 -4.48 -22.86 4.02
N ALA A 183 -4.54 -24.06 4.61
CA ALA A 183 -3.40 -24.63 5.34
C ALA A 183 -2.17 -24.80 4.43
N ARG A 184 -2.39 -25.12 3.14
CA ARG A 184 -1.34 -25.30 2.13
C ARG A 184 -0.55 -24.01 1.89
N VAL A 185 -1.23 -22.89 1.67
CA VAL A 185 -0.57 -21.59 1.52
C VAL A 185 0.16 -21.18 2.80
N THR A 186 -0.41 -21.49 3.97
CA THR A 186 0.27 -21.28 5.26
C THR A 186 1.57 -22.08 5.36
N SER A 187 1.57 -23.36 4.99
CA SER A 187 2.78 -24.20 4.95
C SER A 187 3.82 -23.67 3.97
N PHE A 188 3.38 -23.24 2.78
CA PHE A 188 4.26 -22.67 1.77
C PHE A 188 4.91 -21.35 2.24
N ILE A 189 4.16 -20.46 2.88
CA ILE A 189 4.68 -19.21 3.46
C ILE A 189 5.74 -19.50 4.53
N LYS A 190 5.52 -20.50 5.39
CA LYS A 190 6.51 -20.92 6.39
C LYS A 190 7.80 -21.41 5.75
N TRP A 191 7.68 -22.19 4.67
CA TRP A 191 8.83 -22.64 3.92
C TRP A 191 9.62 -21.46 3.30
N ILE A 192 8.93 -20.47 2.72
CA ILE A 192 9.57 -19.25 2.22
C ILE A 192 10.35 -18.54 3.33
N ASP A 193 9.72 -18.32 4.48
CA ASP A 193 10.39 -17.64 5.60
C ASP A 193 11.63 -18.41 6.07
N LYS A 194 11.57 -19.75 6.11
CA LYS A 194 12.73 -20.61 6.41
C LYS A 194 13.85 -20.44 5.37
N CYS A 195 13.52 -20.42 4.09
CA CYS A 195 14.50 -20.23 3.03
C CYS A 195 15.17 -18.85 3.09
N ILE A 196 14.41 -17.79 3.34
CA ILE A 196 14.96 -16.43 3.51
C ILE A 196 15.96 -16.41 4.68
N LEU A 197 15.63 -17.04 5.81
CA LEU A 197 16.53 -17.11 6.96
C LEU A 197 17.81 -17.88 6.65
N LEU A 198 17.71 -19.01 5.94
CA LEU A 198 18.87 -19.79 5.50
C LEU A 198 19.76 -18.99 4.54
N GLU A 199 19.17 -18.25 3.60
CA GLU A 199 19.91 -17.40 2.67
C GLU A 199 20.65 -16.26 3.40
N LEU A 200 20.01 -15.62 4.37
CA LEU A 200 20.62 -14.59 5.20
C LEU A 200 21.80 -15.14 6.02
N ALA A 201 21.62 -16.32 6.63
CA ALA A 201 22.67 -17.00 7.38
C ALA A 201 23.85 -17.38 6.48
N ALA A 202 23.59 -17.94 5.29
CA ALA A 202 24.62 -18.34 4.34
C ALA A 202 25.45 -17.15 3.81
N LYS A 203 24.82 -15.98 3.62
CA LYS A 203 25.52 -14.76 3.17
C LYS A 203 26.37 -14.10 4.27
N GLY A 204 26.36 -14.63 5.50
CA GLY A 204 26.99 -13.98 6.66
C GLY A 204 26.39 -12.59 6.97
N GLN A 205 25.28 -12.26 6.32
CA GLN A 205 24.59 -10.99 6.50
C GLN A 205 23.76 -11.10 7.78
N LYS A 206 24.39 -10.80 8.92
CA LYS A 206 23.63 -10.28 10.05
C LYS A 206 22.93 -9.03 9.53
N GLN A 207 21.60 -9.03 9.52
CA GLN A 207 20.85 -7.82 9.19
C GLN A 207 21.40 -6.70 10.08
N ARG A 208 22.08 -5.72 9.49
CA ARG A 208 22.73 -4.62 10.22
C ARG A 208 21.70 -3.99 11.16
N GLY A 209 21.88 -4.17 12.46
CA GLY A 209 21.03 -3.60 13.51
C GLY A 209 19.61 -4.20 13.64
N ARG A 210 19.27 -5.31 12.97
CA ARG A 210 17.99 -6.00 13.15
C ARG A 210 18.24 -7.49 13.26
N GLU A 211 17.86 -8.12 14.38
CA GLU A 211 17.87 -9.58 14.45
C GLU A 211 16.89 -10.14 13.40
N ALA A 212 17.34 -11.16 12.66
CA ALA A 212 16.47 -11.86 11.73
C ALA A 212 15.32 -12.48 12.54
N ARG A 213 14.10 -12.00 12.28
CA ARG A 213 12.91 -12.37 13.07
C ARG A 213 12.50 -13.80 12.75
N LEU A 214 12.79 -14.72 13.66
CA LEU A 214 12.18 -16.05 13.67
C LEU A 214 10.72 -15.90 14.07
N ARG A 215 9.82 -16.29 13.16
CA ARG A 215 8.39 -16.31 13.45
C ARG A 215 7.98 -17.68 13.91
N ILE A 216 7.40 -17.74 15.11
CA ILE A 216 6.95 -18.97 15.74
C ILE A 216 5.43 -18.94 15.65
N ARG A 217 4.80 -20.05 15.25
CA ARG A 217 3.33 -20.15 15.38
C ARG A 217 3.04 -20.62 16.80
N SER A 218 2.27 -19.83 17.54
CA SER A 218 1.75 -20.26 18.84
C SER A 218 0.89 -21.53 18.68
N LYS A 219 0.79 -22.37 19.73
CA LYS A 219 0.00 -23.62 19.70
C LYS A 219 -1.48 -23.34 19.42
N THR A 220 -1.96 -22.19 19.90
CA THR A 220 -3.30 -21.65 19.67
C THR A 220 -3.14 -20.32 18.93
N PRO A 221 -3.05 -20.34 17.59
CA PRO A 221 -2.79 -19.15 16.80
C PRO A 221 -3.88 -18.11 17.00
N ALA A 222 -3.48 -16.90 17.39
CA ALA A 222 -4.40 -15.78 17.46
C ALA A 222 -4.90 -15.39 16.06
N VAL A 223 -6.14 -14.93 15.98
CA VAL A 223 -6.70 -14.39 14.73
C VAL A 223 -6.05 -13.04 14.44
N ALA A 224 -5.64 -12.82 13.19
CA ALA A 224 -5.06 -11.55 12.77
C ALA A 224 -6.05 -10.38 12.96
N ALA A 225 -5.56 -9.24 13.46
CA ALA A 225 -6.42 -8.08 13.77
C ALA A 225 -7.22 -7.58 12.56
N ILE A 226 -6.59 -7.56 11.39
CA ILE A 226 -7.23 -7.16 10.13
C ILE A 226 -7.56 -8.41 9.32
N THR A 227 -8.86 -8.66 9.15
CA THR A 227 -9.44 -9.86 8.52
C THR A 227 -10.03 -9.61 7.13
N THR A 228 -9.64 -8.50 6.48
CA THR A 228 -10.04 -8.21 5.09
C THR A 228 -9.69 -9.37 4.16
N LEU A 229 -10.56 -9.57 3.17
CA LEU A 229 -10.36 -10.55 2.11
C LEU A 229 -9.25 -10.06 1.18
N PRO A 230 -8.41 -10.95 0.63
CA PRO A 230 -7.45 -10.59 -0.41
C PRO A 230 -8.13 -9.96 -1.63
N PRO A 231 -7.45 -9.10 -2.38
CA PRO A 231 -8.04 -8.47 -3.56
C PRO A 231 -8.35 -9.51 -4.66
N PRO A 232 -9.32 -9.20 -5.55
CA PRO A 232 -9.54 -9.97 -6.76
C PRO A 232 -8.26 -10.09 -7.60
N GLY A 233 -7.95 -11.29 -8.08
CA GLY A 233 -6.72 -11.57 -8.85
C GLY A 233 -5.60 -12.24 -8.05
N VAL A 234 -5.77 -12.38 -6.73
CA VAL A 234 -5.00 -13.34 -5.93
C VAL A 234 -5.42 -14.76 -6.33
N PRO A 235 -4.47 -15.70 -6.48
CA PRO A 235 -4.79 -17.09 -6.79
C PRO A 235 -5.72 -17.73 -5.76
N LEU A 236 -6.63 -18.56 -6.26
CA LEU A 236 -7.76 -19.09 -5.52
C LEU A 236 -7.35 -20.10 -4.44
N ASP A 237 -6.20 -20.75 -4.61
CA ASP A 237 -5.59 -21.63 -3.62
C ASP A 237 -5.14 -20.90 -2.34
N TYR A 238 -5.16 -19.56 -2.34
CA TYR A 238 -5.15 -18.79 -1.10
C TYR A 238 -6.27 -19.21 -0.16
N PHE A 239 -7.48 -19.44 -0.68
CA PHE A 239 -8.64 -19.76 0.14
C PHE A 239 -8.73 -21.25 0.44
N ASP A 240 -9.12 -21.57 1.67
CA ASP A 240 -9.64 -22.89 1.98
C ASP A 240 -10.90 -23.19 1.16
N VAL A 241 -11.00 -24.40 0.60
CA VAL A 241 -12.08 -24.79 -0.32
C VAL A 241 -13.44 -24.70 0.36
N ILE A 242 -13.54 -25.19 1.60
CA ILE A 242 -14.80 -25.20 2.35
C ILE A 242 -15.19 -23.76 2.68
N ALA A 243 -14.23 -22.95 3.13
CA ALA A 243 -14.44 -21.54 3.41
C ALA A 243 -14.90 -20.74 2.18
N PHE A 244 -14.25 -20.93 1.03
CA PHE A 244 -14.60 -20.23 -0.20
C PHE A 244 -15.99 -20.60 -0.70
N ASN A 245 -16.32 -21.88 -0.68
CA ASN A 245 -17.61 -22.38 -1.14
C ASN A 245 -18.78 -21.93 -0.25
N ALA A 246 -18.50 -21.56 1.01
CA ALA A 246 -19.46 -20.96 1.92
C ALA A 246 -19.70 -19.46 1.67
N PHE A 247 -18.90 -18.79 0.82
CA PHE A 247 -19.11 -17.38 0.53
C PHE A 247 -20.38 -17.11 -0.29
N PRO A 248 -21.04 -15.95 -0.07
CA PRO A 248 -22.13 -15.49 -0.91
C PRO A 248 -21.75 -15.46 -2.40
N PRO A 249 -22.70 -15.73 -3.32
CA PRO A 249 -22.46 -15.67 -4.77
C PRO A 249 -21.80 -14.36 -5.23
N SER A 250 -22.18 -13.22 -4.63
CA SER A 250 -21.62 -11.91 -4.97
C SER A 250 -20.11 -11.81 -4.71
N ILE A 251 -19.62 -12.41 -3.61
CA ILE A 251 -18.18 -12.43 -3.29
C ILE A 251 -17.47 -13.43 -4.19
N ARG A 252 -18.01 -14.64 -4.36
CA ARG A 252 -17.40 -15.67 -5.23
C ARG A 252 -17.26 -15.19 -6.68
N ALA A 253 -18.19 -14.36 -7.17
CA ALA A 253 -18.14 -13.79 -8.50
C ALA A 253 -16.94 -12.86 -8.73
N GLN A 254 -16.49 -12.13 -7.70
CA GLN A 254 -15.33 -11.23 -7.80
C GLN A 254 -14.04 -12.00 -8.16
N TYR A 255 -13.93 -13.25 -7.71
CA TYR A 255 -12.77 -14.12 -7.99
C TYR A 255 -12.97 -15.01 -9.23
N ALA A 256 -14.12 -14.92 -9.91
CA ALA A 256 -14.47 -15.76 -11.06
C ALA A 256 -13.94 -15.22 -12.41
N VAL A 257 -13.49 -13.96 -12.47
CA VAL A 257 -13.10 -13.30 -13.74
C VAL A 257 -11.89 -13.96 -14.39
N LYS A 258 -10.86 -14.27 -13.60
CA LYS A 258 -9.65 -14.96 -14.06
C LYS A 258 -9.15 -15.88 -12.95
N PRO A 259 -9.78 -17.05 -12.76
CA PRO A 259 -9.42 -17.94 -11.68
C PRO A 259 -8.05 -18.55 -11.97
N LEU A 260 -7.12 -18.38 -11.05
CA LEU A 260 -5.76 -18.91 -11.13
C LEU A 260 -5.46 -19.74 -9.91
N ILE A 261 -4.67 -20.79 -10.09
CA ILE A 261 -4.09 -21.59 -9.01
C ILE A 261 -2.58 -21.39 -9.07
N ALA A 262 -1.95 -21.16 -7.93
CA ALA A 262 -0.52 -20.90 -7.87
C ALA A 262 0.32 -22.10 -7.42
N LEU A 263 -0.20 -22.94 -6.51
CA LEU A 263 0.52 -24.07 -5.94
C LEU A 263 0.05 -25.42 -6.50
N PRO A 264 0.98 -26.35 -6.81
CA PRO A 264 0.62 -27.68 -7.28
C PRO A 264 -0.02 -28.50 -6.17
N GLU A 265 -0.86 -29.48 -6.52
CA GLU A 265 -1.69 -30.29 -5.61
C GLU A 265 -0.96 -30.79 -4.35
N SER A 266 0.27 -31.28 -4.51
CA SER A 266 1.06 -31.81 -3.39
C SER A 266 2.02 -30.79 -2.81
N ASP A 267 2.02 -30.65 -1.48
CA ASP A 267 2.99 -29.86 -0.73
C ASP A 267 4.43 -30.34 -0.96
N GLN A 268 4.64 -31.64 -1.20
CA GLN A 268 5.96 -32.17 -1.56
C GLN A 268 6.45 -31.58 -2.90
N LEU A 269 5.56 -31.48 -3.89
CA LEU A 269 5.90 -30.84 -5.17
C LEU A 269 6.13 -29.33 -4.99
N ALA A 270 5.26 -28.66 -4.22
CA ALA A 270 5.36 -27.22 -3.98
C ALA A 270 6.66 -26.82 -3.28
N ILE A 271 7.06 -27.58 -2.26
CA ILE A 271 8.16 -27.22 -1.34
C ILE A 271 9.47 -27.95 -1.68
N GLN A 272 9.43 -29.26 -1.94
CA GLN A 272 10.65 -30.07 -2.11
C GLN A 272 11.16 -30.10 -3.55
N SER A 273 10.26 -29.94 -4.53
CA SER A 273 10.61 -30.00 -5.96
C SER A 273 10.10 -28.79 -6.77
N PRO A 274 10.34 -27.54 -6.34
CA PRO A 274 9.86 -26.36 -7.04
C PRO A 274 10.33 -26.27 -8.49
N ALA A 275 11.54 -26.77 -8.79
CA ALA A 275 12.10 -26.78 -10.14
C ALA A 275 11.21 -27.49 -11.19
N LYS A 276 10.38 -28.45 -10.78
CA LYS A 276 9.55 -29.24 -11.71
C LYS A 276 8.37 -28.47 -12.30
N TRP A 277 7.87 -27.45 -11.61
CA TRP A 277 6.64 -26.75 -11.99
C TRP A 277 6.79 -25.23 -12.06
N LYS A 278 7.81 -24.68 -11.42
CA LYS A 278 8.09 -23.24 -11.37
C LYS A 278 8.35 -22.62 -12.75
N ALA A 279 8.96 -23.39 -13.65
CA ALA A 279 9.27 -22.95 -15.01
C ALA A 279 8.06 -22.99 -15.95
N TYR A 280 6.94 -23.59 -15.54
CA TYR A 280 5.74 -23.66 -16.38
C TYR A 280 5.09 -22.28 -16.51
N SER A 281 4.68 -21.98 -17.74
CA SER A 281 3.75 -20.88 -18.01
C SER A 281 2.45 -21.08 -17.23
N ASP A 282 1.67 -20.01 -17.06
CA ASP A 282 0.41 -20.09 -16.30
C ASP A 282 -0.57 -21.09 -16.96
N GLU A 283 -0.64 -21.13 -18.29
CA GLU A 283 -1.51 -22.04 -19.04
C GLU A 283 -1.09 -23.51 -18.87
N GLU A 284 0.20 -23.82 -19.06
CA GLU A 284 0.73 -25.18 -18.87
C GLU A 284 0.56 -25.66 -17.42
N PHE A 285 0.72 -24.75 -16.46
CA PHE A 285 0.55 -25.05 -15.06
C PHE A 285 -0.91 -25.36 -14.72
N MET A 286 -1.85 -24.55 -15.23
CA MET A 286 -3.27 -24.78 -15.04
C MET A 286 -3.69 -26.14 -15.61
N LEU A 287 -3.26 -26.46 -16.83
CA LEU A 287 -3.60 -27.73 -17.48
C LEU A 287 -3.09 -28.95 -16.70
N LYS A 288 -1.87 -28.89 -16.14
CA LYS A 288 -1.25 -30.02 -15.43
C LYS A 288 -1.66 -30.16 -13.97
N HIS A 289 -1.88 -29.04 -13.29
CA HIS A 289 -2.06 -29.02 -11.83
C HIS A 289 -3.27 -28.19 -11.38
N GLY A 290 -3.54 -27.07 -12.05
CA GLY A 290 -4.56 -26.11 -11.62
C GLY A 290 -5.99 -26.60 -11.81
N ASP A 291 -6.32 -27.22 -12.94
CA ASP A 291 -7.71 -27.55 -13.31
C ASP A 291 -8.36 -28.57 -12.36
N ALA A 292 -7.57 -29.53 -11.86
CA ALA A 292 -8.04 -30.49 -10.87
C ALA A 292 -8.42 -29.80 -9.55
N ILE A 293 -7.59 -28.87 -9.10
CA ILE A 293 -7.84 -28.08 -7.88
C ILE A 293 -9.00 -27.12 -8.11
N LEU A 294 -9.05 -26.45 -9.25
CA LEU A 294 -10.06 -25.45 -9.58
C LEU A 294 -11.48 -26.03 -9.54
N LYS A 295 -11.67 -27.28 -9.95
CA LYS A 295 -12.96 -27.99 -9.89
C LYS A 295 -13.53 -28.14 -8.47
N SER A 296 -12.68 -28.08 -7.44
CA SER A 296 -13.14 -28.13 -6.04
C SER A 296 -13.81 -26.84 -5.57
N TYR A 297 -13.55 -25.73 -6.28
CA TYR A 297 -14.15 -24.43 -5.99
C TYR A 297 -15.46 -24.26 -6.78
N ARG A 298 -16.52 -23.90 -6.07
CA ARG A 298 -17.84 -23.62 -6.66
C ARG A 298 -17.88 -22.16 -7.06
N PHE A 299 -18.02 -21.89 -8.35
CA PHE A 299 -18.34 -20.54 -8.86
C PHE A 299 -19.85 -20.32 -8.93
N PRO A 300 -20.33 -19.07 -8.84
CA PRO A 300 -21.76 -18.77 -8.96
C PRO A 300 -22.23 -18.96 -10.39
N SER A 301 -23.43 -19.52 -10.56
CA SER A 301 -24.10 -19.57 -11.87
C SER A 301 -24.69 -18.20 -12.23
N LEU A 302 -25.00 -17.97 -13.51
CA LEU A 302 -25.65 -16.74 -13.97
C LEU A 302 -26.99 -16.50 -13.25
N ASP A 303 -27.73 -17.56 -12.93
CA ASP A 303 -29.01 -17.47 -12.19
C ASP A 303 -28.81 -17.09 -10.72
N GLU A 304 -27.76 -17.59 -10.06
CA GLU A 304 -27.40 -17.20 -8.69
C GLU A 304 -27.03 -15.70 -8.61
N LEU A 305 -26.33 -15.20 -9.63
CA LEU A 305 -25.97 -13.80 -9.78
C LEU A 305 -27.20 -12.91 -10.03
N GLY A 306 -28.13 -13.34 -10.88
CA GLY A 306 -29.39 -12.64 -11.14
C GLY A 306 -30.24 -12.49 -9.87
N ASN A 307 -30.40 -13.57 -9.09
CA ASN A 307 -31.14 -13.56 -7.85
C ASN A 307 -30.47 -12.72 -6.74
N ALA A 308 -29.13 -12.69 -6.69
CA ALA A 308 -28.39 -11.82 -5.78
C ALA A 308 -28.61 -10.32 -6.12
N ALA A 309 -28.61 -9.97 -7.41
CA ALA A 309 -28.87 -8.60 -7.87
C ALA A 309 -30.31 -8.13 -7.58
N VAL A 310 -31.30 -9.02 -7.68
CA VAL A 310 -32.71 -8.72 -7.36
C VAL A 310 -32.90 -8.52 -5.84
N ASN A 311 -32.29 -9.37 -5.01
CA ASN A 311 -32.37 -9.23 -3.55
C ASN A 311 -31.62 -8.01 -3.00
N ALA A 312 -30.56 -7.55 -3.67
CA ALA A 312 -29.87 -6.30 -3.31
C ALA A 312 -30.77 -5.07 -3.49
N LYS A 313 -31.68 -5.09 -4.49
CA LYS A 313 -32.65 -3.99 -4.73
C LYS A 313 -33.83 -3.98 -3.76
N GLY A 314 -34.12 -5.10 -3.08
CA GLY A 314 -35.27 -5.24 -2.16
C GLY A 314 -35.02 -4.82 -0.70
N LYS A 315 -33.76 -4.59 -0.30
CA LYS A 315 -33.39 -4.18 1.07
C LYS A 315 -32.98 -2.70 1.14
N SER A 316 -33.80 -1.79 0.61
CA SER A 316 -33.63 -0.35 0.85
C SER A 316 -34.42 0.10 2.09
N LYS A 317 -34.14 -0.48 3.27
CA LYS A 317 -34.30 0.31 4.51
C LYS A 317 -33.01 1.10 4.65
N LYS A 318 -33.08 2.39 4.33
CA LYS A 318 -32.01 3.38 4.51
C LYS A 318 -31.62 3.42 6.00
N VAL A 319 -30.71 2.53 6.40
CA VAL A 319 -29.74 2.87 7.43
C VAL A 319 -28.70 3.70 6.69
N PRO A 320 -28.41 4.93 7.10
CA PRO A 320 -27.38 5.73 6.44
C PRO A 320 -26.03 5.10 6.74
N ILE A 321 -25.61 4.18 5.87
CA ILE A 321 -24.20 3.94 5.63
C ILE A 321 -23.77 5.15 4.82
N GLN A 322 -23.12 6.10 5.49
CA GLN A 322 -22.31 7.10 4.78
C GLN A 322 -21.26 6.29 4.01
N LEU A 323 -21.45 6.20 2.70
CA LEU A 323 -20.36 5.93 1.77
C LEU A 323 -19.29 6.98 2.06
N SER A 324 -18.21 6.57 2.70
CA SER A 324 -17.00 7.37 2.73
C SER A 324 -16.50 7.51 1.29
N GLU A 325 -15.87 8.64 1.01
CA GLU A 325 -15.30 9.06 -0.28
C GLU A 325 -14.13 8.15 -0.76
N ASP A 326 -14.08 6.89 -0.32
CA ASP A 326 -13.01 5.91 -0.57
C ASP A 326 -13.20 5.11 -1.89
N GLU A 327 -14.27 5.37 -2.66
CA GLU A 327 -14.41 4.78 -4.01
C GLU A 327 -13.72 5.63 -5.09
N GLU A 328 -13.73 6.97 -4.97
CA GLU A 328 -13.00 7.86 -5.90
C GLU A 328 -11.48 7.81 -5.69
N ASP A 329 -11.02 7.64 -4.44
CA ASP A 329 -9.59 7.46 -4.12
C ASP A 329 -9.04 6.11 -4.59
N ARG A 330 -9.91 5.12 -4.83
CA ARG A 330 -9.52 3.78 -5.32
C ARG A 330 -9.21 3.80 -6.81
N ASP A 331 -9.97 4.58 -7.57
CA ASP A 331 -9.76 4.78 -9.01
C ASP A 331 -8.49 5.63 -9.27
N GLU A 332 -8.23 6.66 -8.46
CA GLU A 332 -7.00 7.48 -8.55
C GLU A 332 -5.74 6.64 -8.21
N TRP A 333 -5.86 5.66 -7.31
CA TRP A 333 -4.79 4.71 -7.01
C TRP A 333 -4.53 3.69 -8.14
N LEU A 334 -5.59 3.23 -8.80
CA LEU A 334 -5.47 2.29 -9.92
C LEU A 334 -4.82 2.97 -11.13
N GLU A 335 -5.21 4.21 -11.44
CA GLU A 335 -4.58 5.03 -12.49
C GLU A 335 -3.11 5.35 -12.17
N ALA A 336 -2.79 5.66 -10.90
CA ALA A 336 -1.41 5.90 -10.48
C ALA A 336 -0.54 4.63 -10.56
N TYR A 337 -1.11 3.46 -10.26
CA TYR A 337 -0.43 2.16 -10.37
C TYR A 337 -0.16 1.78 -11.84
N GLU A 338 -1.15 1.92 -12.72
CA GLU A 338 -0.99 1.67 -14.17
C GLU A 338 0.04 2.64 -14.78
N ALA A 339 0.01 3.92 -14.40
CA ALA A 339 0.99 4.92 -14.84
C ALA A 339 2.42 4.66 -14.30
N ALA A 340 2.56 4.02 -13.14
CA ALA A 340 3.86 3.60 -12.60
C ALA A 340 4.39 2.36 -13.33
N GLU A 341 3.51 1.43 -13.70
CA GLU A 341 3.88 0.23 -14.47
C GLU A 341 4.36 0.58 -15.89
N GLU A 342 3.72 1.55 -16.56
CA GLU A 342 4.16 2.09 -17.85
C GLU A 342 5.54 2.76 -17.77
N ARG A 343 5.79 3.59 -16.74
CA ARG A 343 7.09 4.23 -16.52
C ARG A 343 8.21 3.21 -16.29
N ASN A 344 7.91 2.10 -15.61
CA ASN A 344 8.89 1.05 -15.34
C ASN A 344 9.23 0.25 -16.63
N LYS A 345 8.24 0.02 -17.51
CA LYS A 345 8.44 -0.59 -18.84
C LYS A 345 9.34 0.29 -19.72
N GLU A 346 9.18 1.62 -19.66
CA GLU A 346 10.04 2.55 -20.41
C GLU A 346 11.49 2.59 -19.87
N HIS A 347 11.66 2.51 -18.55
CA HIS A 347 12.98 2.52 -17.91
C HIS A 347 13.81 1.27 -18.24
N HIS A 348 13.16 0.13 -18.48
CA HIS A 348 13.80 -1.11 -18.94
C HIS A 348 14.16 -1.10 -20.44
N ARG A 349 13.38 -0.42 -21.31
CA ARG A 349 13.75 -0.22 -22.73
C ARG A 349 15.02 0.62 -22.92
N LYS A 350 15.29 1.57 -22.02
CA LYS A 350 16.47 2.47 -22.13
C LYS A 350 17.78 1.88 -21.60
N LYS A 351 17.76 0.86 -20.73
CA LYS A 351 18.99 0.19 -20.23
C LYS A 351 19.55 -0.90 -21.16
N GLY A 352 18.84 -1.26 -22.24
CA GLY A 352 19.26 -2.30 -23.19
C GLY A 352 20.20 -1.86 -24.32
N LYS A 353 20.57 -0.57 -24.41
CA LYS A 353 21.44 -0.05 -25.47
C LYS A 353 22.61 0.73 -24.89
N GLY A 354 23.75 0.06 -24.72
CA GLY A 354 25.03 0.74 -24.58
C GLY A 354 25.96 0.18 -23.52
N LYS A 355 26.69 -0.89 -23.86
CA LYS A 355 28.15 -0.98 -23.65
C LYS A 355 28.66 -2.22 -24.37
N GLY A 356 28.88 -2.05 -25.67
CA GLY A 356 29.68 -2.96 -26.47
C GLY A 356 31.16 -2.81 -26.13
N LYS A 357 31.78 -3.96 -25.83
CA LYS A 357 33.03 -4.45 -26.44
C LYS A 357 34.15 -3.40 -26.62
N ARG A 358 35.14 -3.42 -25.71
CA ARG A 358 36.52 -3.04 -26.06
C ARG A 358 37.33 -4.34 -26.19
N ARG A 359 37.85 -4.54 -27.40
CA ARG A 359 38.78 -5.59 -27.81
C ARG A 359 40.14 -5.35 -27.15
N ALA A 360 40.83 -6.45 -26.84
CA ALA A 360 42.28 -6.49 -26.74
C ALA A 360 42.87 -6.29 -28.14
N ASP A 361 43.98 -5.55 -28.25
CA ASP A 361 45.09 -5.72 -29.22
C ASP A 361 46.06 -4.53 -29.13
N SER A 362 47.33 -4.85 -28.87
CA SER A 362 48.58 -4.20 -29.35
C SER A 362 49.73 -4.85 -28.57
N GLU A 363 50.39 -5.88 -29.09
CA GLU A 363 51.49 -5.84 -30.07
C GLU A 363 52.78 -5.21 -29.51
N ASP A 364 53.79 -6.09 -29.41
CA ASP A 364 55.23 -5.96 -29.61
C ASP A 364 55.84 -4.55 -29.75
N SER A 365 56.87 -4.33 -28.94
CA SER A 365 58.08 -3.60 -29.33
C SER A 365 59.24 -4.06 -28.45
N ASP A 366 60.11 -4.87 -29.04
CA ASP A 366 61.52 -4.97 -28.67
C ASP A 366 62.19 -3.59 -28.83
N ASP A 367 63.07 -3.23 -27.89
CA ASP A 367 64.46 -2.78 -28.16
C ASP A 367 65.16 -2.31 -26.87
N ASP A 368 66.26 -3.02 -26.59
CA ASP A 368 67.55 -2.63 -25.99
C ASP A 368 67.67 -1.41 -25.04
N MET A 369 68.33 -1.65 -23.89
CA MET A 369 69.70 -1.17 -23.67
C MET A 369 70.29 -1.69 -22.33
N HIS A 370 71.39 -2.42 -22.45
CA HIS A 370 72.43 -2.59 -21.43
C HIS A 370 72.96 -1.23 -20.93
N VAL A 371 73.19 -1.08 -19.62
CA VAL A 371 74.43 -0.50 -19.07
C VAL A 371 74.67 -1.06 -17.64
N ASP A 372 75.86 -1.67 -17.49
CA ASP A 372 76.69 -1.99 -16.31
C ASP A 372 76.12 -2.53 -14.99
#